data_AF-A0A7K9R8X3-F1
#
_entry.id   AF-A0A7K9R8X3-F1
#
_cell.length_a   1.000
_cell.length_b   1.000
_cell.length_c   1.000
_cell.angle_alpha   90.00
_cell.angle_beta   90.00
_cell.angle_gamma   90.00
#
_symmetry.space_group_name_H-M   'P 1'
#
loop_
_entity.id
_entity.type
_entity.pdbx_description
1 polymer ?
#
loop_
_entity_poly.entity_id
_entity_poly.type
_entity_poly.pdbx_seq_one_letter_code
_entity_poly.pdbx_strand_id
1 'polypeptide(L)'
;MNSLLGLSVLFVWGLSPAHGSLLQLHQVISEATGKNALLYYGFYGCYCGLGGKGQPKDATDRCCQLHDTCYENLLKYHCDAKTRLYRYSWHRGRLSCRQGSRCAYLSCECDRSLALCLRRNARSYRKRYQFHPNHLC
;
A
#
# COMPACT_ATOMS: atom_id res chain seq x y z
N MET A 1 23.03 -3.68 -54.25
CA MET A 1 22.93 -2.36 -53.60
C MET A 1 22.27 -2.55 -52.25
N ASN A 2 23.07 -2.55 -51.19
CA ASN A 2 22.62 -2.52 -49.80
C ASN A 2 22.07 -1.13 -49.47
N SER A 3 21.02 -1.05 -48.65
CA SER A 3 20.88 -0.08 -47.54
C SER A 3 19.55 -0.37 -46.84
N LEU A 4 19.58 -1.10 -45.73
CA LEU A 4 19.66 -0.60 -44.35
C LEU A 4 18.28 -0.35 -43.76
N LEU A 5 17.87 -1.32 -42.95
CA LEU A 5 16.79 -1.29 -41.97
C LEU A 5 16.99 -0.10 -41.02
N GLY A 6 16.10 0.88 -41.10
CA GLY A 6 15.96 1.93 -40.08
C GLY A 6 14.74 1.65 -39.22
N LEU A 7 14.89 0.79 -38.21
CA LEU A 7 13.92 0.65 -37.12
C LEU A 7 13.91 1.95 -36.33
N SER A 8 12.88 2.78 -36.54
CA SER A 8 12.61 3.95 -35.70
C SER A 8 12.19 3.46 -34.31
N VAL A 9 13.16 3.46 -33.39
CA VAL A 9 12.94 3.25 -31.97
C VAL A 9 12.06 4.40 -31.46
N LEU A 10 10.78 4.10 -31.20
CA LEU A 10 9.90 4.93 -30.40
C LEU A 10 10.47 4.99 -28.97
N PHE A 11 11.36 5.93 -28.71
CA PHE A 11 11.92 6.12 -27.38
C PHE A 11 10.86 6.77 -26.48
N VAL A 12 10.22 5.90 -25.72
CA VAL A 12 9.29 6.12 -24.59
C VAL A 12 9.62 7.38 -23.79
N TRP A 13 8.87 8.46 -24.03
CA TRP A 13 8.78 9.61 -23.14
C TRP A 13 7.32 9.73 -22.70
N GLY A 14 6.98 9.06 -21.60
CA GLY A 14 5.60 9.09 -21.10
C GLY A 14 5.29 8.20 -19.91
N LEU A 15 6.17 7.27 -19.53
CA LEU A 15 6.07 6.64 -18.22
C LEU A 15 6.76 7.56 -17.21
N SER A 16 6.10 8.68 -16.88
CA SER A 16 6.24 9.16 -15.51
C SER A 16 5.88 7.96 -14.65
N PRO A 17 6.78 7.46 -13.78
CA PRO A 17 6.30 6.61 -12.71
C PRO A 17 5.28 7.50 -12.02
N ALA A 18 3.99 7.21 -12.18
CA ALA A 18 3.00 7.74 -11.27
C ALA A 18 3.52 7.23 -9.93
N HIS A 19 4.15 8.12 -9.16
CA HIS A 19 4.59 7.82 -7.82
C HIS A 19 3.27 7.65 -7.06
N GLY A 20 2.64 6.48 -7.19
CA GLY A 20 1.24 6.28 -6.81
C GLY A 20 1.09 6.21 -5.29
N SER A 21 -0.15 6.16 -4.81
CA SER A 21 -0.40 6.00 -3.38
C SER A 21 0.30 4.77 -2.80
N LEU A 22 0.45 3.69 -3.58
CA LEU A 22 1.08 2.46 -3.09
C LEU A 22 2.56 2.68 -2.71
N LEU A 23 3.24 3.60 -3.40
CA LEU A 23 4.60 4.00 -3.01
C LEU A 23 4.57 4.79 -1.68
N GLN A 24 3.59 5.67 -1.50
CA GLN A 24 3.41 6.40 -0.25
C GLN A 24 3.01 5.47 0.90
N LEU A 25 2.14 4.50 0.65
CA LEU A 25 1.77 3.44 1.58
C LEU A 25 3.01 2.64 2.01
N HIS A 26 3.85 2.23 1.05
CA HIS A 26 5.11 1.55 1.34
C HIS A 26 6.02 2.40 2.23
N GLN A 27 6.17 3.70 1.95
CA GLN A 27 6.96 4.63 2.77
C GLN A 27 6.39 4.77 4.18
N VAL A 28 5.07 4.99 4.29
CA VAL A 28 4.37 5.20 5.55
C VAL A 28 4.45 3.96 6.46
N ILE A 29 4.24 2.76 5.92
CA ILE A 29 4.39 1.52 6.70
C ILE A 29 5.85 1.29 7.07
N SER A 30 6.78 1.53 6.14
CA SER A 30 8.20 1.29 6.41
C SER A 30 8.72 2.18 7.54
N GLU A 31 8.39 3.46 7.50
CA GLU A 31 8.72 4.42 8.55
C GLU A 31 8.04 4.08 9.89
N ALA A 32 6.76 3.70 9.86
CA ALA A 32 6.01 3.38 11.08
C ALA A 32 6.53 2.11 11.78
N THR A 33 6.95 1.11 11.01
CA THR A 33 7.25 -0.23 11.53
C THR A 33 8.75 -0.55 11.60
N GLY A 34 9.59 0.25 10.94
CA GLY A 34 11.02 -0.02 10.79
C GLY A 34 11.33 -1.26 9.94
N LYS A 35 10.40 -1.68 9.08
CA LYS A 35 10.51 -2.88 8.25
C LYS A 35 10.29 -2.52 6.79
N ASN A 36 10.93 -3.23 5.87
CA ASN A 36 10.59 -3.11 4.45
C ASN A 36 9.13 -3.57 4.23
N ALA A 37 8.23 -2.64 3.88
CA ALA A 37 6.81 -2.94 3.90
C ALA A 37 6.40 -3.98 2.85
N LEU A 38 7.04 -3.98 1.68
CA LEU A 38 6.77 -4.97 0.63
C LEU A 38 7.13 -6.38 1.09
N LEU A 39 8.33 -6.57 1.64
CA LEU A 39 8.80 -7.89 2.07
C LEU A 39 8.03 -8.44 3.27
N TYR A 40 7.70 -7.59 4.25
CA TYR A 40 7.08 -8.04 5.50
C TYR A 40 5.55 -8.08 5.47
N TYR A 41 4.91 -7.20 4.70
CA TYR A 41 3.46 -7.06 4.73
C TYR A 41 2.82 -7.23 3.36
N GLY A 42 3.54 -7.12 2.24
CA GLY A 42 2.94 -7.16 0.90
C GLY A 42 2.26 -8.49 0.53
N PHE A 43 2.56 -9.57 1.26
CA PHE A 43 1.99 -10.90 1.07
C PHE A 43 1.76 -11.60 2.42
N TYR A 44 1.34 -10.84 3.44
CA TYR A 44 1.17 -11.37 4.78
C TYR A 44 -0.26 -11.84 5.03
N GLY A 45 -0.41 -13.08 5.49
CA GLY A 45 -1.72 -13.64 5.83
C GLY A 45 -2.65 -13.73 4.61
N CYS A 46 -3.92 -13.41 4.81
CA CYS A 46 -4.98 -13.53 3.82
C CYS A 46 -5.43 -12.21 3.20
N TYR A 47 -5.09 -11.09 3.83
CA TYR A 47 -5.56 -9.76 3.44
C TYR A 47 -4.43 -8.80 3.07
N CYS A 48 -3.23 -8.93 3.65
CA CYS A 48 -2.16 -8.01 3.29
C CYS A 48 -1.61 -8.33 1.88
N GLY A 49 -1.91 -7.46 0.91
CA GLY A 49 -1.47 -7.58 -0.47
C GLY A 49 -2.59 -7.35 -1.47
N LEU A 50 -2.62 -8.13 -2.55
CA LEU A 50 -3.71 -8.13 -3.52
C LEU A 50 -4.76 -9.19 -3.14
N GLY A 51 -6.01 -8.78 -3.03
CA GLY A 51 -7.15 -9.67 -2.76
C GLY A 51 -7.69 -9.48 -1.35
N GLY A 52 -7.99 -10.57 -0.66
CA GLY A 52 -8.62 -10.56 0.66
C GLY A 52 -9.82 -11.51 0.72
N LYS A 53 -9.70 -12.62 1.44
CA LYS A 53 -10.82 -13.56 1.69
C LYS A 53 -10.60 -14.40 2.95
N GLY A 54 -11.66 -15.03 3.42
CA GLY A 54 -11.61 -15.93 4.57
C GLY A 54 -11.42 -15.21 5.90
N GLN A 55 -10.77 -15.87 6.86
CA GLN A 55 -10.51 -15.31 8.18
C GLN A 55 -9.08 -14.77 8.27
N PRO A 56 -8.86 -13.56 8.85
CA PRO A 56 -7.53 -13.03 9.07
C PRO A 56 -6.72 -13.95 9.99
N LYS A 57 -5.47 -14.21 9.64
CA LYS A 57 -4.61 -15.19 10.32
C LYS A 57 -4.14 -14.74 11.71
N ASP A 58 -4.07 -13.44 11.93
CA ASP A 58 -3.77 -12.79 13.22
C ASP A 58 -4.13 -11.29 13.18
N ALA A 59 -3.71 -10.56 14.23
CA ALA A 59 -3.97 -9.13 14.35
C ALA A 59 -3.27 -8.27 13.28
N THR A 60 -2.11 -8.70 12.74
CA THR A 60 -1.43 -8.01 11.62
C THR A 60 -2.28 -8.13 10.37
N ASP A 61 -2.76 -9.33 10.07
CA ASP A 61 -3.62 -9.60 8.91
C ASP A 61 -4.98 -8.88 9.03
N ARG A 62 -5.53 -8.80 10.24
CA ARG A 62 -6.74 -8.00 10.52
C ARG A 62 -6.54 -6.51 10.24
N CYS A 63 -5.33 -5.96 10.43
CA CYS A 63 -5.05 -4.57 10.05
C CYS A 63 -5.25 -4.35 8.54
N CYS A 64 -4.81 -5.31 7.72
CA CYS A 64 -4.93 -5.25 6.27
C CYS A 64 -6.38 -5.42 5.81
N GLN A 65 -7.14 -6.32 6.43
CA GLN A 65 -8.58 -6.44 6.17
C GLN A 65 -9.34 -5.12 6.41
N LEU A 66 -8.99 -4.40 7.49
CA LEU A 66 -9.57 -3.08 7.77
C LEU A 66 -9.13 -2.02 6.77
N HIS A 67 -7.90 -2.10 6.27
CA HIS A 67 -7.39 -1.22 5.21
C HIS A 67 -8.10 -1.45 3.87
N ASP A 68 -8.28 -2.72 3.48
CA ASP A 68 -9.07 -3.07 2.29
C ASP A 68 -10.49 -2.53 2.38
N THR A 69 -11.14 -2.72 3.54
CA THR A 69 -12.48 -2.16 3.80
C THR A 69 -12.48 -0.63 3.67
N CYS A 70 -11.42 0.04 4.13
CA CYS A 70 -11.26 1.49 4.00
C CYS A 70 -11.17 1.90 2.53
N TYR A 71 -10.33 1.22 1.75
CA TYR A 71 -10.14 1.47 0.32
C TYR A 71 -11.41 1.19 -0.49
N GLU A 72 -12.11 0.10 -0.21
CA GLU A 72 -13.40 -0.23 -0.84
C GLU A 72 -14.45 0.85 -0.56
N ASN A 73 -14.53 1.34 0.67
CA ASN A 73 -15.44 2.42 1.00
C ASN A 73 -15.09 3.73 0.28
N LEU A 74 -13.80 4.04 0.11
CA LEU A 74 -13.39 5.20 -0.69
C LEU A 74 -13.73 5.05 -2.17
N LEU A 75 -13.57 3.84 -2.73
CA LEU A 75 -13.94 3.56 -4.11
C LEU A 75 -15.44 3.78 -4.37
N LYS A 76 -16.33 3.46 -3.40
CA LYS A 76 -17.77 3.76 -3.48
C LYS A 76 -18.08 5.26 -3.62
N TYR A 77 -17.16 6.14 -3.19
CA TYR A 77 -17.25 7.59 -3.35
C TYR A 77 -16.36 8.13 -4.48
N HIS A 78 -15.99 7.28 -5.45
CA HIS A 78 -15.12 7.62 -6.58
C HIS A 78 -13.71 8.13 -6.17
N CYS A 79 -13.25 7.73 -4.98
CA CYS A 79 -11.89 7.95 -4.53
C CYS A 79 -11.08 6.66 -4.69
N ASP A 80 -10.35 6.53 -5.80
CA ASP A 80 -9.37 5.44 -5.94
C ASP A 80 -8.14 5.74 -5.08
N ALA A 81 -8.14 5.17 -3.87
CA ALA A 81 -7.06 5.36 -2.93
C ALA A 81 -5.74 4.80 -3.47
N LYS A 82 -5.73 3.73 -4.27
CA LYS A 82 -4.50 3.07 -4.77
C LYS A 82 -3.67 3.98 -5.67
N THR A 83 -4.31 4.89 -6.39
CA THR A 83 -3.64 5.83 -7.30
C THR A 83 -3.56 7.26 -6.75
N ARG A 84 -4.31 7.57 -5.68
CA ARG A 84 -4.40 8.94 -5.13
C ARG A 84 -3.18 9.32 -4.31
N LEU A 85 -2.40 10.25 -4.83
CA LEU A 85 -1.35 10.95 -4.08
C LEU A 85 -1.94 11.81 -2.94
N TYR A 86 -1.25 11.82 -1.80
CA TYR A 86 -1.62 12.62 -0.63
C TYR A 86 -0.42 13.29 0.04
N ARG A 87 -0.69 14.25 0.92
CA ARG A 87 0.33 14.98 1.69
C ARG A 87 0.30 14.49 3.14
N TYR A 88 1.47 14.19 3.68
CA TYR A 88 1.63 13.77 5.07
C TYR A 88 2.92 14.33 5.65
N SER A 89 3.06 14.25 6.97
CA SER A 89 4.30 14.62 7.66
C SER A 89 4.49 13.79 8.91
N TRP A 90 5.75 13.65 9.32
CA TRP A 90 6.12 13.04 10.59
C TRP A 90 6.54 14.11 11.60
N HIS A 91 6.00 14.02 12.81
CA HIS A 91 6.45 14.83 13.93
C HIS A 91 6.57 13.95 15.17
N ARG A 92 7.79 13.84 15.72
CA ARG A 92 8.10 13.02 16.90
C ARG A 92 7.55 11.58 16.78
N GLY A 93 7.78 10.92 15.64
CA GLY A 93 7.33 9.54 15.38
C GLY A 93 5.81 9.38 15.19
N ARG A 94 5.07 10.48 15.02
CA ARG A 94 3.63 10.47 14.74
C ARG A 94 3.37 10.97 13.32
N LEU A 95 2.77 10.10 12.51
CA LEU A 95 2.25 10.44 11.19
C LEU A 95 1.00 11.31 11.30
N SER A 96 0.98 12.39 10.53
CA SER A 96 -0.19 13.29 10.39
C SER A 96 -0.50 13.51 8.93
N CYS A 97 -1.77 13.32 8.55
CA CYS A 97 -2.27 13.63 7.21
C CYS A 97 -2.52 15.14 7.08
N ARG A 98 -2.09 15.71 5.95
CA ARG A 98 -2.22 17.13 5.68
C ARG A 98 -3.43 17.40 4.80
N GLN A 99 -3.96 18.62 4.92
CA GLN A 99 -5.13 19.03 4.15
C GLN A 99 -4.86 18.96 2.64
N GLY A 100 -5.87 18.55 1.90
CA GLY A 100 -5.84 18.35 0.46
C GLY A 100 -7.27 18.09 -0.03
N SER A 101 -7.41 17.47 -1.20
CA SER A 101 -8.74 17.00 -1.63
C SER A 101 -9.29 15.97 -0.64
N ARG A 102 -10.62 15.84 -0.56
CA ARG A 102 -11.28 14.84 0.30
C ARG A 102 -10.71 13.44 0.07
N CYS A 103 -10.54 13.03 -1.19
CA CYS A 103 -9.94 11.74 -1.50
C CYS A 103 -8.51 11.62 -0.98
N ALA A 104 -7.65 12.62 -1.21
CA ALA A 104 -6.26 12.57 -0.76
C ALA A 104 -6.15 12.48 0.78
N TYR A 105 -6.92 13.28 1.50
CA TYR A 105 -6.94 13.26 2.96
C TYR A 105 -7.42 11.90 3.50
N LEU A 106 -8.50 11.35 2.94
CA LEU A 106 -9.05 10.07 3.40
C LEU A 106 -8.16 8.88 3.02
N SER A 107 -7.53 8.88 1.84
CA SER A 107 -6.54 7.87 1.46
C SER A 107 -5.37 7.86 2.45
N CYS A 108 -4.87 9.04 2.82
CA CYS A 108 -3.84 9.16 3.85
C CYS A 108 -4.30 8.59 5.21
N GLU A 109 -5.54 8.85 5.63
CA GLU A 109 -6.03 8.34 6.91
C GLU A 109 -6.22 6.81 6.91
N CYS A 110 -6.59 6.20 5.78
CA CYS A 110 -6.58 4.74 5.63
C CYS A 110 -5.15 4.19 5.84
N ASP A 111 -4.16 4.75 5.14
CA ASP A 111 -2.76 4.30 5.20
C ASP A 111 -2.12 4.54 6.57
N ARG A 112 -2.42 5.68 7.17
CA ARG A 112 -2.01 6.02 8.54
C ARG A 112 -2.57 5.04 9.54
N SER A 113 -3.86 4.68 9.41
CA SER A 113 -4.52 3.72 10.30
C SER A 113 -3.89 2.34 10.17
N LEU A 114 -3.62 1.88 8.93
CA LEU A 114 -2.91 0.63 8.67
C LEU A 114 -1.52 0.64 9.32
N ALA A 115 -0.70 1.65 9.03
CA ALA A 115 0.67 1.72 9.54
C ALA A 115 0.73 1.74 11.08
N LEU A 116 -0.18 2.46 11.73
CA LEU A 116 -0.29 2.47 13.19
C LEU A 116 -0.76 1.12 13.74
N CYS A 117 -1.69 0.45 13.07
CA CYS A 117 -2.16 -0.88 13.44
C CYS A 117 -1.03 -1.93 13.33
N LEU A 118 -0.29 -1.94 12.21
CA LEU A 118 0.86 -2.82 12.02
C LEU A 118 1.94 -2.56 13.08
N ARG A 119 2.26 -1.29 13.36
CA ARG A 119 3.21 -0.92 14.42
C ARG A 119 2.81 -1.45 15.79
N ARG A 120 1.52 -1.34 16.16
CA ARG A 120 1.00 -1.86 17.43
C ARG A 120 1.12 -3.38 17.54
N ASN A 121 0.92 -4.09 16.43
CA ASN A 121 0.95 -5.55 16.37
C ASN A 121 2.33 -6.13 16.02
N ALA A 122 3.38 -5.31 15.93
CA ALA A 122 4.71 -5.74 15.54
C ALA A 122 5.30 -6.83 16.46
N ARG A 123 4.92 -6.84 17.75
CA ARG A 123 5.36 -7.86 18.73
C ARG A 123 4.70 -9.23 18.52
N SER A 124 3.48 -9.25 17.98
CA SER A 124 2.74 -10.48 17.69
C SER A 124 2.88 -10.94 16.23
N TYR A 125 3.72 -10.28 15.43
CA TYR A 125 4.00 -10.65 14.05
C TYR A 125 4.56 -12.08 13.97
N ARG A 126 4.01 -12.89 13.06
CA ARG A 126 4.39 -14.29 12.87
C ARG A 126 4.98 -14.49 11.48
N LYS A 127 6.29 -14.78 11.41
CA LYS A 127 7.00 -15.05 10.15
C LYS A 127 6.35 -16.13 9.28
N ARG A 128 5.67 -17.11 9.88
CA ARG A 128 4.97 -18.19 9.15
C ARG A 128 3.85 -17.71 8.22
N TYR A 129 3.34 -16.50 8.43
CA TYR A 129 2.31 -15.88 7.59
C TYR A 129 2.89 -14.89 6.58
N GLN A 130 4.20 -14.68 6.58
CA GLN A 130 4.86 -13.93 5.53
C GLN A 130 4.89 -14.77 4.24
N PHE A 131 4.54 -14.19 3.11
CA PHE A 131 4.35 -14.91 1.84
C PHE A 131 3.31 -16.03 1.94
N HIS A 132 2.23 -15.78 2.69
CA HIS A 132 1.19 -16.78 2.88
C HIS A 132 0.38 -16.95 1.58
N PRO A 133 0.20 -18.19 1.07
CA PRO A 133 -0.54 -18.42 -0.16
C PRO A 133 -2.04 -18.12 0.01
N ASN A 134 -2.59 -17.22 -0.81
CA ASN A 134 -4.01 -16.83 -0.77
C ASN A 134 -5.01 -17.98 -0.98
N HIS A 135 -4.60 -19.13 -1.52
CA HIS A 135 -5.47 -20.30 -1.65
C HIS A 135 -5.64 -21.09 -0.34
N LEU A 136 -4.81 -20.81 0.68
CA LEU A 136 -4.94 -21.30 2.06
C LEU A 136 -5.78 -20.36 2.94
N CYS A 137 -6.43 -19.41 2.27
CA CYS A 137 -7.53 -18.57 2.71
C CYS A 137 -8.80 -19.03 1.96
#